data_AF-A0A814KI85-F1
#
_entry.id   AF-A0A814KI85-F1
#
_cell.length_a   1.000
_cell.length_b   1.000
_cell.length_c   1.000
_cell.angle_alpha   90.00
_cell.angle_beta   90.00
_cell.angle_gamma   90.00
#
_symmetry.space_group_name_H-M   'P 1'
#
loop_
_entity.id
_entity.type
_entity.pdbx_description
1 polymer ?
#
loop_
_entity_poly.entity_id
_entity_poly.type
_entity_poly.pdbx_seq_one_letter_code
_entity_poly.pdbx_strand_id
1 'polypeptide(L)'
;MGRLTVEVLEGRHLKNEDIGSEDDAYVELWLLDDQKDKQRTKVVNNSNNPKWNETLVFDLGGKKYDYLQVAAYDKDPVGQDHIGSAKVNLKNVYDSGESTEWITLAPGAGGIAINGLVHLKMKYEN
;
A
#
# COMPACT_ATOMS: atom_id res chain seq x y z
N MET A 1 22.45 -8.60 -3.10
CA MET A 1 21.81 -7.34 -3.53
C MET A 1 20.35 -7.57 -3.18
N GLY A 2 19.84 -6.92 -2.13
CA GLY A 2 18.52 -7.27 -1.60
C GLY A 2 17.39 -6.84 -2.52
N ARG A 3 16.38 -7.69 -2.68
CA ARG A 3 15.13 -7.39 -3.40
C ARG A 3 13.96 -7.56 -2.47
N LEU A 4 13.06 -6.57 -2.47
CA LEU A 4 11.76 -6.65 -1.81
C LEU A 4 10.68 -6.79 -2.88
N THR A 5 9.96 -7.90 -2.86
CA THR A 5 8.78 -8.12 -3.70
C THR A 5 7.55 -7.89 -2.85
N VAL A 6 6.66 -6.99 -3.28
CA VAL A 6 5.41 -6.67 -2.60
C VAL A 6 4.25 -6.97 -3.53
N GLU A 7 3.46 -7.98 -3.20
CA GLU A 7 2.20 -8.29 -3.85
C GLU A 7 1.07 -7.57 -3.12
N VAL A 8 0.44 -6.62 -3.81
CA VAL A 8 -0.74 -5.90 -3.36
C VAL A 8 -1.96 -6.71 -3.79
N LEU A 9 -2.56 -7.42 -2.83
CA LEU A 9 -3.60 -8.41 -3.12
C LEU A 9 -4.96 -7.75 -3.29
N GLU A 10 -5.50 -7.20 -2.20
CA GLU A 10 -6.85 -6.65 -2.14
C GLU A 10 -6.98 -5.55 -1.09
N GLY A 11 -7.96 -4.67 -1.29
CA GLY A 11 -8.39 -3.67 -0.33
C GLY A 11 -9.72 -4.04 0.29
N ARG A 12 -10.00 -3.53 1.49
CA ARG A 12 -11.31 -3.67 2.14
C ARG A 12 -11.71 -2.39 2.82
N HIS A 13 -12.98 -2.03 2.66
CA HIS A 13 -13.56 -0.83 3.28
C HIS A 13 -12.71 0.42 3.02
N LEU A 14 -12.10 0.52 1.84
CA LEU A 14 -11.45 1.74 1.40
C LEU A 14 -12.55 2.79 1.25
N LYS A 15 -12.46 3.85 2.05
CA LYS A 15 -13.38 5.01 2.24
C LYS A 15 -14.88 4.75 1.98
N ASN A 16 -15.72 5.09 2.97
CA ASN A 16 -17.15 5.28 2.73
C ASN A 16 -17.73 6.32 3.70
N GLU A 17 -18.01 7.54 3.22
CA GLU A 17 -18.87 8.52 3.91
C GLU A 17 -19.99 9.10 3.03
N ASP A 18 -19.97 8.90 1.70
CA ASP A 18 -21.07 9.33 0.83
C ASP A 18 -21.84 8.12 0.27
N ILE A 19 -23.13 8.06 0.62
CA ILE A 19 -24.08 7.11 0.03
C ILE A 19 -24.21 7.43 -1.47
N GLY A 20 -23.44 6.76 -2.33
CA GLY A 20 -23.72 6.72 -3.76
C GLY A 20 -22.55 6.68 -4.75
N SER A 21 -21.29 6.81 -4.33
CA SER A 21 -20.12 6.66 -5.22
C SER A 21 -19.21 5.51 -4.77
N GLU A 22 -18.70 4.75 -5.74
CA GLU A 22 -17.67 3.73 -5.53
C GLU A 22 -16.32 4.33 -5.93
N ASP A 23 -15.25 4.00 -5.20
CA ASP A 23 -13.91 4.58 -5.42
C ASP A 23 -13.19 3.93 -6.62
N ASP A 24 -12.45 4.75 -7.38
CA ASP A 24 -11.48 4.31 -8.38
C ASP A 24 -10.11 4.07 -7.72
N ALA A 25 -10.00 2.96 -7.00
CA ALA A 25 -8.93 2.75 -6.02
C ALA A 25 -7.59 2.24 -6.62
N TYR A 26 -6.48 2.82 -6.16
CA TYR A 26 -5.13 2.28 -6.34
C TYR A 26 -4.24 2.48 -5.09
N VAL A 27 -3.15 1.71 -5.00
CA VAL A 27 -2.17 1.80 -3.90
C VAL A 27 -0.82 2.26 -4.44
N GLU A 28 -0.23 3.27 -3.80
CA GLU A 28 1.15 3.72 -4.00
C GLU A 28 2.02 3.24 -2.83
N LEU A 29 3.20 2.72 -3.17
CA LEU A 29 4.20 2.16 -2.26
C LEU A 29 5.56 2.83 -2.48
N TRP A 30 6.28 3.12 -1.40
CA TRP A 30 7.67 3.56 -1.47
C TRP A 30 8.44 3.25 -0.19
N LEU A 31 9.75 3.11 -0.32
CA LEU A 31 10.65 2.97 0.82
C LEU A 31 10.80 4.34 1.48
N LEU A 32 10.61 4.44 2.80
CA LEU A 32 10.48 5.76 3.46
C LEU A 32 11.71 6.67 3.28
N ASP A 33 12.89 6.06 3.22
CA ASP A 33 14.18 6.75 3.01
C ASP A 33 14.57 6.90 1.53
N ASP A 34 13.78 6.34 0.61
CA ASP A 34 13.94 6.46 -0.83
C ASP A 34 12.61 6.76 -1.52
N GLN A 35 12.13 7.99 -1.33
CA GLN A 35 10.86 8.47 -1.91
C GLN A 35 10.94 8.73 -3.43
N LYS A 36 12.06 8.38 -4.08
CA LYS A 36 12.24 8.55 -5.53
C LYS A 36 11.69 7.37 -6.31
N ASP A 37 11.78 6.15 -5.76
CA ASP A 37 11.22 4.94 -6.36
C ASP A 37 9.82 4.68 -5.81
N LYS A 38 8.86 5.53 -6.20
CA LYS A 38 7.44 5.31 -5.91
C LYS A 38 6.84 4.42 -6.98
N GLN A 39 6.25 3.32 -6.56
CA GLN A 39 5.55 2.39 -7.43
C GLN A 39 4.08 2.32 -7.04
N ARG A 40 3.19 2.12 -8.00
CA ARG A 40 1.76 2.04 -7.72
C ARG A 40 1.11 0.92 -8.51
N THR A 41 0.01 0.40 -7.96
CA THR A 41 -0.85 -0.52 -8.68
C THR A 41 -1.61 0.19 -9.79
N LYS A 42 -2.23 -0.59 -10.67
CA LYS A 42 -3.32 -0.14 -11.52
C LYS A 42 -4.51 0.31 -10.67
N VAL A 43 -5.32 1.14 -11.29
CA VAL A 43 -6.60 1.58 -10.77
C VAL A 43 -7.62 0.47 -10.98
N VAL A 44 -8.38 0.15 -9.93
CA VAL A 44 -9.57 -0.68 -10.01
C VAL A 44 -10.76 0.23 -9.83
N ASN A 45 -11.53 0.41 -10.90
CA ASN A 45 -12.61 1.37 -10.92
C ASN A 45 -13.82 0.90 -10.10
N ASN A 46 -14.55 1.86 -9.53
CA ASN A 46 -15.85 1.63 -8.90
C ASN A 46 -15.84 0.46 -7.90
N SER A 47 -14.91 0.46 -6.94
CA SER A 47 -14.83 -0.60 -5.95
C SER A 47 -14.11 -0.20 -4.66
N ASN A 48 -14.87 -0.22 -3.56
CA ASN A 48 -14.36 -0.02 -2.19
C ASN A 48 -13.69 -1.30 -1.61
N ASN A 49 -13.74 -2.41 -2.35
CA ASN A 49 -13.08 -3.68 -2.02
C ASN A 49 -12.27 -4.21 -3.22
N PRO A 50 -11.33 -3.41 -3.74
CA PRO A 50 -10.65 -3.71 -5.00
C PRO A 50 -9.75 -4.94 -4.85
N LYS A 51 -9.56 -5.65 -5.97
CA LYS A 51 -8.59 -6.74 -6.08
C LYS A 51 -7.55 -6.37 -7.11
N TRP A 52 -6.36 -5.98 -6.65
CA TRP A 52 -5.27 -5.58 -7.54
C TRP A 52 -4.47 -6.80 -8.01
N ASN A 53 -4.15 -7.72 -7.09
CA ASN A 53 -3.27 -8.87 -7.35
C ASN A 53 -2.03 -8.48 -8.17
N GLU A 54 -1.39 -7.37 -7.79
CA GLU A 54 -0.30 -6.77 -8.55
C GLU A 54 1.00 -6.82 -7.75
N THR A 55 2.07 -7.21 -8.42
CA THR A 55 3.40 -7.32 -7.81
C THR A 55 4.25 -6.11 -8.16
N LEU A 56 4.71 -5.41 -7.13
CA LEU A 56 5.66 -4.30 -7.19
C LEU A 56 7.01 -4.76 -6.65
N VAL A 57 8.10 -4.39 -7.30
CA VAL A 57 9.44 -4.91 -6.99
C VAL A 57 10.41 -3.77 -6.74
N PHE A 58 10.97 -3.74 -5.54
CA PHE A 58 11.95 -2.75 -5.12
C PHE A 58 13.34 -3.37 -5.07
N ASP A 59 14.28 -2.80 -5.82
CA ASP A 59 15.70 -3.10 -5.67
C ASP A 59 16.26 -2.29 -4.51
N LEU A 60 16.73 -2.98 -3.46
CA LEU A 60 17.22 -2.31 -2.26
C LEU A 60 18.67 -1.85 -2.40
N GLY A 61 19.36 -2.17 -3.51
CA GLY A 61 20.72 -1.69 -3.78
C GLY A 61 21.76 -2.08 -2.71
N GLY A 62 21.52 -3.17 -1.97
CA GLY A 62 22.35 -3.60 -0.85
C GLY A 62 22.13 -2.85 0.46
N LYS A 63 21.14 -1.96 0.53
CA LYS A 63 20.68 -1.30 1.76
C LYS A 63 19.53 -2.09 2.38
N LYS A 64 19.31 -1.89 3.68
CA LYS A 64 18.07 -2.31 4.36
C LYS A 64 17.28 -1.06 4.72
N TYR A 65 15.97 -1.15 4.59
CA TYR A 65 15.05 -0.07 4.91
C TYR A 65 14.18 -0.53 6.07
N ASP A 66 13.94 0.35 7.04
CA ASP A 66 13.13 -0.04 8.20
C ASP A 66 11.64 -0.07 7.87
N TYR A 67 11.20 0.81 6.97
CA TYR A 67 9.79 1.03 6.70
C TYR A 67 9.46 1.12 5.20
N LEU A 68 8.39 0.42 4.83
CA LEU A 68 7.64 0.63 3.60
C LEU A 68 6.45 1.53 3.90
N GLN A 69 6.29 2.60 3.12
CA GLN A 69 5.13 3.46 3.19
C GLN A 69 4.08 2.95 2.19
N VAL A 70 2.85 2.81 2.68
CA VAL A 70 1.68 2.38 1.91
C VAL A 70 0.70 3.54 1.92
N ALA A 71 0.16 3.91 0.77
CA ALA A 71 -0.91 4.91 0.67
C ALA A 71 -1.94 4.48 -0.39
N ALA A 72 -3.21 4.49 -0.02
CA ALA A 72 -4.31 4.27 -0.95
C ALA A 72 -4.91 5.60 -1.40
N TYR A 73 -5.35 5.63 -2.64
CA TYR A 73 -5.94 6.81 -3.28
C TYR A 73 -7.15 6.41 -4.11
N ASP A 74 -8.09 7.34 -4.20
CA ASP A 74 -9.20 7.33 -5.15
C ASP A 74 -8.81 8.18 -6.37
N LYS A 75 -9.00 7.64 -7.57
CA LYS A 75 -8.57 8.25 -8.83
C LYS A 75 -9.71 8.99 -9.51
N ASP A 76 -9.78 10.29 -9.24
CA ASP A 76 -10.72 11.16 -9.95
C ASP A 76 -10.28 11.56 -11.37
N PRO A 77 -11.25 12.00 -12.21
CA PRO A 77 -10.97 12.64 -13.50
C PRO A 77 -10.00 13.82 -13.37
N VAL A 78 -10.06 14.56 -12.26
CA VAL A 78 -9.16 15.67 -11.95
C VAL A 78 -8.50 15.40 -10.61
N GLY A 79 -7.23 14.97 -10.65
CA GLY A 79 -6.44 14.73 -9.46
C GLY A 79 -6.56 13.31 -8.90
N GLN A 80 -6.46 13.21 -7.59
CA GLN A 80 -6.61 11.99 -6.80
C GLN A 80 -6.89 12.38 -5.34
N ASP A 81 -7.76 11.63 -4.68
CA ASP A 81 -8.11 11.82 -3.29
C ASP A 81 -7.36 10.83 -2.41
N HIS A 82 -6.73 11.30 -1.34
CA HIS A 82 -6.04 10.43 -0.40
C HIS A 82 -7.06 9.72 0.50
N ILE A 83 -7.11 8.38 0.40
CA ILE A 83 -7.97 7.54 1.23
C ILE A 83 -7.33 7.36 2.60
N GLY A 84 -6.07 6.93 2.64
CA GLY A 84 -5.37 6.69 3.88
C GLY A 84 -3.99 6.08 3.65
N SER A 85 -3.16 6.10 4.69
CA SER A 85 -1.79 5.61 4.60
C SER A 85 -1.32 4.92 5.88
N ALA A 86 -0.26 4.13 5.75
CA ALA A 86 0.33 3.38 6.84
C ALA A 86 1.83 3.16 6.61
N LYS A 87 2.57 3.02 7.71
CA LYS A 87 3.98 2.59 7.70
C LYS A 87 4.05 1.13 8.11
N VAL A 88 4.65 0.31 7.27
CA VAL A 88 4.84 -1.12 7.50
C VAL A 88 6.30 -1.36 7.87
N ASN A 89 6.55 -2.03 8.98
CA ASN A 89 7.90 -2.34 9.43
C ASN A 89 8.43 -3.57 8.67
N LEU A 90 9.57 -3.43 7.99
CA LEU A 90 10.15 -4.50 7.16
C LEU A 90 10.98 -5.52 7.94
N LYS A 91 11.18 -5.33 9.25
CA LYS A 91 11.92 -6.27 10.10
C LYS A 91 11.33 -7.68 10.03
N ASN A 92 10.00 -7.81 10.07
CA ASN A 92 9.34 -9.11 10.06
C ASN A 92 9.66 -9.88 8.77
N VAL A 93 9.56 -9.24 7.60
CA VAL A 93 9.88 -9.89 6.32
C VAL A 93 11.37 -10.17 6.17
N TYR A 94 12.25 -9.34 6.75
CA TYR A 94 13.69 -9.61 6.77
C TYR A 94 14.07 -10.80 7.64
N ASP A 95 13.39 -11.00 8.76
CA ASP A 95 13.68 -12.07 9.70
C ASP A 95 13.09 -13.43 9.25
N SER A 96 11.91 -13.40 8.63
CA SER A 96 11.17 -14.61 8.23
C SER A 96 11.28 -14.96 6.75
N GLY A 97 11.74 -14.04 5.90
CA GLY A 97 11.82 -14.17 4.44
C GLY A 97 10.52 -13.80 3.71
N GLU A 98 9.37 -13.95 4.37
CA GLU A 98 8.06 -13.57 3.83
C GLU A 98 7.10 -13.13 4.93
N SER A 99 6.20 -12.19 4.61
CA SER A 99 5.09 -11.83 5.48
C SER A 99 3.81 -11.64 4.68
N THR A 100 2.66 -11.86 5.30
CA THR A 100 1.34 -11.61 4.69
C THR A 100 0.43 -11.06 5.76
N GLU A 101 -0.05 -9.84 5.58
CA GLU A 101 -0.75 -9.11 6.63
C GLU A 101 -1.72 -8.06 6.08
N TRP A 102 -2.75 -7.79 6.89
CA TRP A 102 -3.68 -6.69 6.66
C TRP A 102 -3.13 -5.42 7.30
N ILE A 103 -2.91 -4.40 6.47
CA ILE A 103 -2.42 -3.09 6.86
C ILE A 103 -3.59 -2.15 7.06
N THR A 104 -3.70 -1.55 8.24
CA THR A 104 -4.74 -0.56 8.55
C THR A 104 -4.34 0.82 8.06
N LEU A 105 -5.18 1.46 7.25
CA LEU A 105 -4.93 2.79 6.71
C LEU A 105 -5.52 3.88 7.63
N ALA A 106 -4.69 4.85 8.00
CA ALA A 106 -5.11 6.03 8.74
C ALA A 106 -5.34 7.23 7.79
N PRO A 107 -6.31 8.12 8.08
CA PRO A 107 -6.59 9.31 7.25
C PRO A 107 -5.43 10.32 7.20
N GLY A 108 -4.53 10.29 8.20
CA GLY A 108 -3.41 11.20 8.32
C GLY A 108 -2.63 11.00 9.63
N ALA A 109 -1.55 11.78 9.81
CA ALA A 109 -0.69 11.70 11.00
C ALA A 109 -1.48 12.10 12.27
N GLY A 110 -1.97 11.11 13.01
CA GLY A 110 -2.67 11.30 14.30
C GLY A 110 -4.17 11.00 14.29
N GLY A 111 -4.74 10.55 13.17
CA GLY A 111 -6.14 10.14 13.11
C GLY A 111 -6.41 8.79 13.82
N ILE A 112 -7.54 8.70 14.53
CA ILE A 112 -8.02 7.45 15.17
C ILE A 112 -8.99 6.68 14.24
N ALA A 113 -9.47 7.34 13.17
CA ALA A 113 -10.35 6.70 12.18
C ALA A 113 -9.57 5.72 11.30
N ILE A 114 -10.24 4.63 10.91
CA ILE A 114 -9.74 3.63 9.99
C ILE A 114 -10.42 3.87 8.64
N ASN A 115 -9.62 4.19 7.61
CA ASN A 115 -10.14 4.49 6.26
C ASN A 115 -10.04 3.30 5.30
N GLY A 116 -9.84 2.12 5.87
CA GLY A 116 -9.80 0.85 5.15
C GLY A 116 -8.55 0.04 5.46
N LEU A 117 -8.47 -1.11 4.80
CA LEU A 117 -7.41 -2.08 4.95
C LEU A 117 -6.83 -2.44 3.59
N VAL A 118 -5.52 -2.71 3.54
CA VAL A 118 -4.84 -3.24 2.35
C VAL A 118 -4.13 -4.54 2.74
N HIS A 119 -4.37 -5.60 1.98
CA HIS A 119 -3.73 -6.89 2.17
C HIS A 119 -2.45 -6.96 1.35
N LEU A 120 -1.32 -7.06 2.04
CA LEU A 120 -0.01 -7.15 1.40
C LEU A 120 0.62 -8.50 1.69
N LYS A 121 1.23 -9.08 0.66
CA LYS A 121 2.20 -10.16 0.79
C LYS A 121 3.57 -9.64 0.39
N MET A 122 4.54 -9.77 1.27
CA MET A 122 5.90 -9.30 1.07
C MET A 122 6.86 -10.47 1.10
N LYS A 123 7.88 -10.43 0.24
CA LYS A 123 8.97 -11.39 0.21
C LYS A 123 10.30 -10.66 0.09
N TYR A 124 11.26 -11.05 0.92
CA TYR A 124 12.62 -10.54 0.86
C TYR A 124 13.58 -11.63 0.37
N GLU A 125 14.38 -11.28 -0.63
CA GLU A 125 15.41 -12.14 -1.21
C GLU A 125 16.74 -11.40 -1.16
N ASN A 126 17.81 -12.04 -0.67
CA ASN A 126 19.13 -11.42 -0.49
C ASN A 126 20.19 -11.93 -1.48
#